data_AF-A0A7W1ULJ9-F1
#
_entry.id   AF-A0A7W1ULJ9-F1
#
_cell.length_a   1.000
_cell.length_b   1.000
_cell.length_c   1.000
_cell.angle_alpha   90.00
_cell.angle_beta   90.00
_cell.angle_gamma   90.00
#
_symmetry.space_group_name_H-M   'P 1'
#
loop_
_entity.id
_entity.type
_entity.pdbx_description
1 polymer ?
#
loop_
_entity_poly.entity_id
_entity_poly.type
_entity_poly.pdbx_seq_one_letter_code
_entity_poly.pdbx_strand_id
1 'polypeptide(L)'
;MAREFWPGESPVGKRFKPVWWRDKWLTVVGVVGDVKHDGLASEARPEIYRPFVQEPTSAMTLVVHTTSSPRALATNLRAAVAAVDPEVPISDIRTADQLISASVAIPRFTMSLLAGFAAVALLLGAVGIYGVIS
;
A
#
# COMPACT_ATOMS: atom_id res chain seq x y z
N MET A 1 4.38 12.74 9.52
CA MET A 1 4.18 14.17 9.18
C MET A 1 3.77 15.04 10.37
N ALA A 2 2.55 14.91 10.93
CA ALA A 2 2.05 15.87 11.93
C ALA A 2 3.01 16.04 13.13
N ARG A 3 3.49 14.93 13.71
CA ARG A 3 4.45 14.92 14.83
C ARG A 3 5.82 15.50 14.50
N GLU A 4 6.21 15.47 13.23
CA GLU A 4 7.53 15.92 12.76
C GLU A 4 7.54 17.43 12.51
N PHE A 5 6.48 17.96 11.87
CA PHE A 5 6.39 19.38 11.51
C PHE A 5 5.73 20.26 12.58
N TRP A 6 4.95 19.67 13.49
CA TRP A 6 4.30 20.36 14.61
C TRP A 6 4.46 19.57 15.92
N PRO A 7 5.70 19.44 16.43
CA PRO A 7 5.95 18.69 17.65
C PRO A 7 5.26 19.36 18.85
N GLY A 8 4.42 18.60 19.56
CA GLY A 8 3.74 19.07 20.77
C GLY A 8 2.58 20.05 20.53
N GLU A 9 2.24 20.36 19.28
CA GLU A 9 1.17 21.30 18.94
C GLU A 9 0.10 20.65 18.06
N SER A 10 -1.14 21.17 18.13
CA SER A 10 -2.19 20.77 17.20
C SER A 10 -1.90 21.33 15.81
N PRO A 11 -1.78 20.49 14.77
CA PRO A 11 -1.57 20.96 13.40
C PRO A 11 -2.85 21.47 12.76
N VAL A 12 -4.03 21.14 13.29
CA VAL A 12 -5.33 21.53 12.71
C VAL A 12 -5.51 23.05 12.76
N GLY A 13 -5.96 23.63 11.64
CA GLY A 13 -6.09 25.08 11.43
C GLY A 13 -4.81 25.76 10.96
N LYS A 14 -3.64 25.11 11.08
CA LYS A 14 -2.38 25.67 10.57
C LYS A 14 -2.32 25.57 9.06
N ARG A 15 -1.46 26.41 8.47
CA ARG A 15 -1.25 26.47 7.02
C ARG A 15 0.17 26.09 6.68
N PHE A 16 0.34 25.38 5.58
CA PHE A 16 1.65 25.03 5.04
C PHE A 16 1.62 25.06 3.51
N LYS A 17 2.82 25.03 2.92
CA LYS A 17 3.03 25.14 1.49
C LYS A 17 3.97 24.02 1.03
N PRO A 18 3.47 22.99 0.33
CA PRO A 18 4.31 21.90 -0.15
C PRO A 18 5.38 22.40 -1.13
N VAL A 19 6.59 21.83 -1.08
CA VAL A 19 7.73 22.25 -1.93
C VAL A 19 7.42 22.08 -3.42
N TRP A 20 6.65 21.05 -3.76
CA TRP A 20 6.18 20.69 -5.11
C TRP A 20 5.01 21.55 -5.59
N TRP A 21 4.36 22.30 -4.70
CA TRP A 21 3.20 23.14 -5.02
C TRP A 21 3.36 24.52 -4.41
N ARG A 22 4.17 25.34 -5.11
CA ARG A 22 4.59 26.66 -4.65
C ARG A 22 3.57 27.77 -4.86
N ASP A 23 2.36 27.47 -5.32
CA ASP A 23 1.44 28.55 -5.71
C ASP A 23 0.25 28.70 -4.75
N LYS A 24 0.04 27.74 -3.83
CA LYS A 24 -1.11 27.78 -2.92
C LYS A 24 -0.75 27.35 -1.50
N TRP A 25 -1.32 28.08 -0.53
CA TRP A 25 -1.31 27.69 0.87
C TRP A 25 -2.43 26.69 1.14
N LEU A 26 -2.09 25.59 1.82
CA LEU A 26 -3.05 24.58 2.26
C LEU A 26 -3.32 24.75 3.76
N THR A 27 -4.57 24.55 4.18
CA THR A 27 -4.96 24.53 5.59
C THR A 27 -5.17 23.09 6.04
N VAL A 28 -4.59 22.71 7.17
CA VAL A 28 -4.81 21.40 7.78
C VAL A 28 -6.21 21.39 8.41
N VAL A 29 -7.09 20.53 7.93
CA VAL A 29 -8.47 20.38 8.46
C VAL A 29 -8.64 19.17 9.38
N GLY A 30 -7.66 18.27 9.39
CA GLY A 30 -7.68 17.05 10.20
C GLY A 30 -6.36 16.29 10.10
N VAL A 31 -6.21 15.28 10.96
CA VAL A 31 -5.05 14.38 11.00
C VAL A 31 -5.57 12.95 11.07
N VAL A 32 -4.97 12.07 10.28
CA VAL A 32 -5.24 10.62 10.27
C VAL A 32 -4.00 9.86 10.73
N GLY A 33 -4.17 8.58 11.08
CA GLY A 33 -3.06 7.70 11.44
C GLY A 33 -2.11 7.45 10.27
N ASP A 34 -0.90 6.99 10.60
CA ASP A 34 0.14 6.69 9.62
C ASP A 34 -0.27 5.52 8.70
N VAL A 35 -0.06 5.67 7.39
CA VAL A 35 -0.36 4.64 6.37
C VAL A 35 0.94 4.16 5.73
N LYS A 36 1.10 2.83 5.61
CA LYS A 36 2.30 2.20 5.04
C LYS A 36 2.17 1.95 3.54
N HIS A 37 2.37 3.00 2.74
CA HIS A 37 2.19 2.93 1.29
C HIS A 37 3.27 2.09 0.57
N ASP A 38 4.52 2.13 1.05
CA ASP A 38 5.66 1.44 0.44
C ASP A 38 5.93 0.03 0.99
N GLY A 39 4.91 -0.59 1.59
CA GLY A 39 5.00 -1.93 2.15
C GLY A 39 5.05 -1.97 3.68
N LEU A 40 4.73 -3.14 4.22
CA LEU A 40 4.53 -3.34 5.66
C LEU A 40 5.79 -3.12 6.51
N ALA A 41 6.97 -3.36 5.93
CA ALA A 41 8.26 -3.20 6.61
C ALA A 41 8.82 -1.77 6.51
N SER A 42 8.26 -0.94 5.63
CA SER A 42 8.72 0.42 5.39
C SER A 42 8.20 1.38 6.46
N GLU A 43 8.99 2.41 6.78
CA GLU A 43 8.53 3.53 7.59
C GLU A 43 7.45 4.32 6.85
N ALA A 44 6.49 4.86 7.61
CA ALA A 44 5.47 5.74 7.05
C ALA A 44 6.10 7.07 6.66
N ARG A 45 5.97 7.45 5.39
CA ARG A 45 6.47 8.74 4.90
C ARG A 45 5.44 9.84 5.17
N PRO A 46 5.87 11.12 5.21
CA PRO A 46 4.93 12.24 5.26
C PRO A 46 3.97 12.22 4.06
N GLU A 47 2.66 12.19 4.33
CA GLU A 47 1.61 12.14 3.32
C GLU A 47 0.52 13.18 3.63
N ILE A 48 -0.12 13.71 2.58
CA ILE A 48 -1.24 14.64 2.67
C ILE A 48 -2.43 14.11 1.88
N TYR A 49 -3.63 14.23 2.45
CA TYR A 49 -4.88 13.91 1.77
C TYR A 49 -5.57 15.21 1.36
N ARG A 50 -6.06 15.26 0.11
CA ARG A 50 -6.77 16.42 -0.45
C ARG A 50 -8.06 15.99 -1.14
N PRO A 51 -9.12 16.79 -1.10
CA PRO A 51 -10.33 16.49 -1.85
C PRO A 51 -10.04 16.51 -3.35
N PHE A 52 -10.43 15.43 -4.05
CA PHE A 52 -10.28 15.31 -5.51
C PHE A 52 -10.84 16.53 -6.26
N VAL A 53 -11.98 17.05 -5.82
CA VAL A 53 -12.63 18.23 -6.43
C VAL A 53 -11.79 19.51 -6.38
N GLN A 54 -10.81 19.62 -5.48
CA GLN A 54 -9.92 20.79 -5.41
C GLN A 54 -8.72 20.67 -6.33
N GLU A 55 -8.36 19.45 -6.73
CA GLU A 55 -7.27 19.16 -7.65
C GLU A 55 -7.55 17.86 -8.41
N PRO A 56 -8.35 17.94 -9.48
CA PRO A 56 -8.62 16.79 -10.31
C PRO A 56 -7.34 16.33 -10.98
N THR A 57 -7.05 15.04 -10.90
CA THR A 57 -5.95 14.39 -11.61
C THR A 57 -6.53 13.58 -12.77
N SER A 58 -5.77 13.40 -13.84
CA SER A 58 -6.16 12.55 -14.98
C SER A 58 -6.01 11.05 -14.70
N ALA A 59 -5.27 10.67 -13.64
CA ALA A 59 -5.00 9.30 -13.27
C ALA A 59 -5.49 9.03 -11.85
N MET A 60 -6.53 8.22 -11.71
CA MET A 60 -7.13 7.90 -10.41
C MET A 60 -7.30 6.41 -10.19
N THR A 61 -7.23 6.01 -8.92
CA THR A 61 -7.64 4.69 -8.46
C THR A 61 -8.97 4.85 -7.73
N LEU A 62 -10.00 4.17 -8.22
CA LEU A 62 -11.30 4.13 -7.54
C LEU A 62 -11.31 3.00 -6.51
N VAL A 63 -11.53 3.36 -5.24
CA VAL A 63 -11.70 2.39 -4.15
C VAL A 63 -13.18 2.28 -3.84
N VAL A 64 -13.73 1.07 -3.94
CA VAL A 64 -15.14 0.79 -3.70
C VAL A 64 -15.28 -0.14 -2.50
N HIS A 65 -16.04 0.30 -1.50
CA HIS A 65 -16.44 -0.54 -0.38
C HIS A 65 -17.82 -1.16 -0.67
N THR A 66 -17.92 -2.48 -0.57
CA THR A 66 -19.16 -3.22 -0.85
C THR A 66 -19.32 -4.39 0.12
N THR A 67 -20.57 -4.73 0.43
CA THR A 67 -20.93 -5.93 1.19
C THR A 67 -21.22 -7.14 0.28
N SER A 68 -21.29 -6.92 -1.04
CA SER A 68 -21.52 -7.96 -2.05
C SER A 68 -20.21 -8.58 -2.55
N SER A 69 -20.29 -9.68 -3.30
CA SER A 69 -19.11 -10.31 -3.89
C SER A 69 -18.35 -9.33 -4.81
N PRO A 70 -17.09 -8.95 -4.50
CA PRO A 70 -16.33 -8.00 -5.30
C PRO A 70 -16.13 -8.45 -6.76
N ARG A 71 -16.03 -9.77 -6.99
CA ARG A 71 -15.92 -10.35 -8.33
C ARG A 71 -17.18 -10.13 -9.16
N ALA A 72 -18.36 -10.20 -8.53
CA ALA A 72 -19.62 -9.93 -9.22
C ALA A 72 -19.79 -8.44 -9.55
N LEU A 73 -19.20 -7.55 -8.72
CA LEU A 73 -19.29 -6.10 -8.91
C LEU A 73 -18.38 -5.58 -10.03
N ALA A 74 -17.28 -6.28 -10.32
CA ALA A 74 -16.28 -5.86 -11.32
C ALA A 74 -16.88 -5.57 -12.70
N THR A 75 -17.75 -6.44 -13.21
CA THR A 75 -18.40 -6.26 -14.53
C THR A 75 -19.31 -5.03 -14.53
N ASN A 76 -20.09 -4.85 -13.46
CA ASN A 76 -21.00 -3.70 -13.33
C ASN A 76 -20.23 -2.38 -13.22
N LEU A 77 -19.10 -2.36 -12.52
CA LEU A 77 -18.22 -1.19 -12.44
C LEU A 77 -17.64 -0.83 -13.81
N ARG A 78 -17.19 -1.82 -14.60
CA ARG A 78 -16.71 -1.57 -15.97
C ARG A 78 -17.80 -0.95 -16.85
N ALA A 79 -19.02 -1.50 -16.79
CA ALA A 79 -20.15 -0.97 -17.55
C ALA A 79 -20.51 0.46 -17.13
N ALA A 80 -20.50 0.76 -15.82
CA ALA A 80 -20.79 2.09 -15.30
C ALA A 80 -19.77 3.14 -15.74
N VAL A 81 -18.47 2.80 -15.73
CA VAL A 81 -17.43 3.72 -16.21
C VAL A 81 -17.54 3.90 -17.73
N ALA A 82 -17.72 2.83 -18.49
CA ALA A 82 -17.86 2.91 -19.94
C ALA A 82 -19.10 3.72 -20.38
N ALA A 83 -20.15 3.76 -19.56
CA ALA A 83 -21.33 4.60 -19.81
C ALA A 83 -21.05 6.10 -19.60
N VAL A 84 -20.05 6.45 -18.79
CA VAL A 84 -19.59 7.84 -18.61
C VAL A 84 -18.60 8.20 -19.72
N ASP A 85 -17.59 7.36 -19.92
CA ASP A 85 -16.57 7.53 -20.93
C ASP A 85 -16.01 6.15 -21.37
N PRO A 86 -16.28 5.71 -22.61
CA PRO A 86 -15.81 4.42 -23.13
C PRO A 86 -14.31 4.41 -23.49
N GLU A 87 -13.65 5.57 -23.59
CA GLU A 87 -12.23 5.65 -23.92
C GLU A 87 -11.34 5.48 -22.68
N VAL A 88 -11.91 5.51 -21.47
CA VAL A 88 -11.16 5.34 -20.22
C VAL A 88 -10.78 3.86 -20.02
N PRO A 89 -9.48 3.52 -20.02
CA PRO A 89 -9.04 2.15 -19.83
C PRO A 89 -9.14 1.74 -18.34
N ILE A 90 -9.81 0.62 -18.08
CA ILE A 90 -9.79 -0.04 -16.75
C ILE A 90 -8.84 -1.24 -16.80
N SER A 91 -7.62 -1.03 -16.33
CA SER A 91 -6.53 -1.99 -16.44
C SER A 91 -6.41 -2.97 -15.27
N ASP A 92 -6.92 -2.66 -14.06
CA ASP A 92 -6.63 -3.48 -12.88
C ASP A 92 -7.75 -3.45 -11.81
N ILE A 93 -8.75 -4.34 -11.93
CA ILE A 93 -9.74 -4.54 -10.86
C ILE A 93 -9.20 -5.61 -9.92
N ARG A 94 -8.85 -5.20 -8.70
CA ARG A 94 -8.32 -6.10 -7.66
C ARG A 94 -9.12 -5.96 -6.38
N THR A 95 -9.30 -7.08 -5.67
CA THR A 95 -9.85 -7.05 -4.32
C THR A 95 -8.79 -6.64 -3.31
N ALA A 96 -9.21 -6.14 -2.14
CA ALA A 96 -8.29 -5.85 -1.03
C ALA A 96 -7.46 -7.09 -0.64
N ASP A 97 -8.07 -8.28 -0.62
CA ASP A 97 -7.37 -9.54 -0.34
C ASP A 97 -6.26 -9.86 -1.35
N GLN A 98 -6.50 -9.57 -2.64
CA GLN A 98 -5.49 -9.75 -3.69
C GLN A 98 -4.33 -8.78 -3.49
N LEU A 99 -4.61 -7.52 -3.15
CA LEU A 99 -3.59 -6.51 -2.87
C LEU A 99 -2.74 -6.89 -1.65
N ILE A 100 -3.39 -7.31 -0.57
CA ILE A 100 -2.71 -7.77 0.65
C ILE A 100 -1.85 -9.01 0.35
N SER A 101 -2.40 -10.01 -0.34
CA SER A 101 -1.68 -11.24 -0.69
C SER A 101 -0.45 -10.96 -1.56
N ALA A 102 -0.55 -10.04 -2.51
CA ALA A 102 0.57 -9.62 -3.35
C ALA A 102 1.68 -8.95 -2.53
N SER A 103 1.32 -8.13 -1.53
CA SER A 103 2.28 -7.41 -0.69
C SER A 103 3.18 -8.33 0.16
N VAL A 104 2.70 -9.53 0.49
CA VAL A 104 3.42 -10.50 1.34
C VAL A 104 4.03 -11.66 0.55
N ALA A 105 3.82 -11.71 -0.76
CA ALA A 105 4.28 -12.83 -1.59
C ALA A 105 5.80 -12.98 -1.61
N ILE A 106 6.53 -11.87 -1.82
CA ILE A 106 8.00 -11.87 -1.90
C ILE A 106 8.64 -12.28 -0.55
N PRO A 107 8.28 -11.67 0.60
CA PRO A 107 8.82 -12.09 1.90
C PRO A 107 8.60 -13.58 2.19
N ARG A 108 7.41 -14.12 1.90
CA ARG A 108 7.11 -15.55 2.13
C ARG A 108 7.98 -16.46 1.27
N PHE A 109 8.16 -16.13 0.00
CA PHE A 109 9.02 -16.90 -0.90
C PHE A 109 10.47 -16.96 -0.38
N THR A 110 11.03 -15.81 0.02
CA THR A 110 12.38 -15.74 0.58
C THR A 110 12.50 -16.58 1.86
N MET A 111 11.52 -16.52 2.77
CA MET A 111 11.51 -17.35 3.98
C MET A 111 11.50 -18.85 3.66
N SER A 112 10.69 -19.27 2.68
CA SER A 112 10.65 -20.68 2.25
C SER A 112 11.99 -21.16 1.70
N LEU A 113 12.69 -20.33 0.92
CA LEU A 113 14.02 -20.67 0.39
C LEU A 113 15.07 -20.79 1.50
N LEU A 114 15.10 -19.81 2.43
CA LEU A 114 16.00 -19.85 3.59
C LEU A 114 15.76 -21.08 4.45
N ALA A 115 14.48 -21.42 4.71
CA ALA A 115 14.12 -22.62 5.46
C ALA A 115 14.60 -23.90 4.74
N GLY A 116 14.48 -23.95 3.42
CA GLY A 116 15.00 -25.06 2.61
C GLY A 116 16.51 -25.23 2.73
N PHE A 117 17.28 -24.14 2.59
CA PHE A 117 18.74 -24.20 2.75
C PHE A 117 19.17 -24.56 4.17
N ALA A 118 18.50 -24.01 5.19
CA ALA A 118 18.76 -24.35 6.58
C ALA A 118 18.51 -25.85 6.86
N ALA A 119 17.45 -26.42 6.30
CA ALA A 119 17.15 -27.84 6.45
C ALA A 119 18.24 -28.73 5.81
N VAL A 120 18.71 -28.38 4.60
CA VAL A 120 19.80 -29.11 3.94
C VAL A 120 21.11 -29.01 4.73
N ALA A 121 21.47 -27.80 5.18
CA ALA A 121 22.66 -27.58 5.99
C ALA A 121 22.62 -28.38 7.31
N LEU A 122 21.44 -28.44 7.96
CA LEU A 122 21.24 -29.22 9.18
C LEU A 122 21.44 -30.72 8.95
N LEU A 123 20.89 -31.26 7.85
CA LEU A 123 21.09 -32.67 7.48
C LEU A 123 22.55 -33.00 7.18
N LEU A 124 23.23 -32.15 6.41
CA LEU A 124 24.66 -32.31 6.11
C LEU A 124 25.51 -32.25 7.38
N GLY A 125 25.21 -31.33 8.30
CA GLY A 125 25.89 -31.24 9.59
C GLY A 125 25.69 -32.48 10.44
N ALA A 126 24.46 -33.01 10.52
CA ALA A 126 24.16 -34.24 11.25
C ALA A 126 24.90 -35.46 10.68
N VAL A 127 24.94 -35.60 9.34
CA VAL A 127 25.71 -36.66 8.68
C VAL A 127 27.20 -36.52 8.94
N GLY A 128 27.74 -35.30 8.87
CA GLY A 128 29.16 -35.04 9.16
C GLY A 128 29.55 -35.40 10.59
N ILE A 129 28.71 -35.06 11.58
CA ILE A 129 28.92 -35.45 12.98
C ILE A 129 28.90 -36.98 13.13
N TYR A 130 27.92 -37.66 12.52
CA TYR A 130 27.86 -39.12 12.56
C TYR A 130 29.09 -39.78 11.96
N GLY A 131 29.61 -39.25 10.84
CA GLY A 131 30.81 -39.76 10.18
C GLY A 131 32.11 -39.58 10.96
N VAL A 132 32.19 -38.63 11.90
CA VAL A 132 33.38 -38.43 12.77
C VAL A 132 33.33 -39.33 14.01
N ILE A 133 32.13 -39.66 14.49
CA ILE A 133 31.93 -40.48 15.69
C ILE A 133 32.11 -41.98 15.39
N SER A 134 31.88 -42.40 14.14
CA SER A 134 32.00 -43.80 13.70
C SER A 134 33.40 -44.17 13.24
#